data_AF-A0A0M7AIW5-F1
#
_entry.id   AF-A0A0M7AIW5-F1
#
_cell.length_a   1.000
_cell.length_b   1.000
_cell.length_c   1.000
_cell.angle_alpha   90.00
_cell.angle_beta   90.00
_cell.angle_gamma   90.00
#
_symmetry.space_group_name_H-M   'P 1'
#
loop_
_entity.id
_entity.type
_entity.pdbx_description
1 polymer ?
#
loop_
_entity_poly.entity_id
_entity_poly.type
_entity_poly.pdbx_seq_one_letter_code
_entity_poly.pdbx_strand_id
1 'polypeptide(L)'
;MSNFSDMVKYIGLSIDEAAAALDVSKDEIVRWCDTSEAPPLHIWQCLVRMLDEIRISAEEAAKSADLDQLEASDLNRVNLTVPGQAAAEFDGPKRAATAMAVATLARVFV
;
A
#
# COMPACT_ATOMS: atom_id res chain seq x y z
N MET A 1 5.79 -19.75 3.07
CA MET A 1 5.31 -18.40 2.76
C MET A 1 4.35 -18.52 1.59
N SER A 2 3.10 -18.11 1.78
CA SER A 2 2.09 -18.13 0.72
C SER A 2 2.15 -16.82 -0.08
N ASN A 3 1.78 -16.87 -1.36
CA ASN A 3 1.70 -15.67 -2.21
C ASN A 3 0.77 -14.59 -1.62
N PHE A 4 -0.22 -15.01 -0.82
CA PHE A 4 -1.14 -14.10 -0.15
C PHE A 4 -0.44 -13.31 0.96
N SER A 5 0.37 -13.97 1.79
CA SER A 5 1.16 -13.31 2.83
C SER A 5 2.09 -12.25 2.24
N ASP A 6 2.72 -12.56 1.10
CA ASP A 6 3.64 -11.63 0.44
C ASP A 6 2.89 -10.40 -0.10
N MET A 7 1.70 -10.58 -0.67
CA MET A 7 0.87 -9.47 -1.16
C MET A 7 0.34 -8.57 -0.03
N VAL A 8 -0.14 -9.17 1.07
CA VAL A 8 -0.61 -8.42 2.25
C VAL A 8 0.53 -7.56 2.81
N LYS A 9 1.73 -8.13 2.93
CA LYS A 9 2.93 -7.41 3.37
C LYS A 9 3.37 -6.33 2.38
N TYR A 10 3.27 -6.59 1.07
CA TYR A 10 3.66 -5.63 0.04
C TYR A 10 2.78 -4.37 0.06
N ILE A 11 1.48 -4.55 0.31
CA ILE A 11 0.50 -3.45 0.48
C ILE A 11 0.68 -2.78 1.87
N GLY A 12 1.45 -3.39 2.77
CA GLY A 12 1.78 -2.86 4.09
C GLY A 12 0.72 -3.13 5.15
N LEU A 13 -0.27 -3.99 4.86
CA LEU A 13 -1.36 -4.29 5.78
C LEU A 13 -0.89 -5.20 6.92
N SER A 14 -1.25 -4.85 8.15
CA SER A 14 -1.29 -5.80 9.25
C SER A 14 -2.43 -6.81 9.07
N ILE A 15 -2.41 -7.91 9.83
CA ILE A 15 -3.48 -8.91 9.80
C ILE A 15 -4.84 -8.27 10.15
N ASP A 16 -4.82 -7.34 11.09
CA ASP A 16 -6.03 -6.64 11.56
C ASP A 16 -6.58 -5.69 10.48
N GLU A 17 -5.71 -4.93 9.83
CA GLU A 17 -6.09 -4.05 8.72
C GLU A 17 -6.54 -4.87 7.50
N ALA A 18 -5.89 -6.00 7.21
CA ALA A 18 -6.29 -6.88 6.12
C ALA A 18 -7.67 -7.49 6.34
N ALA A 19 -7.97 -7.93 7.58
CA ALA A 19 -9.28 -8.45 7.94
C ALA A 19 -10.37 -7.39 7.77
N ALA A 20 -10.11 -6.15 8.23
CA ALA A 20 -11.04 -5.04 8.07
C ALA A 20 -11.23 -4.63 6.60
N ALA A 21 -10.14 -4.48 5.85
CA ALA A 21 -10.15 -4.06 4.45
C ALA A 21 -10.85 -5.06 3.51
N LEU A 22 -10.77 -6.35 3.84
CA LEU A 22 -11.32 -7.43 3.03
C LEU A 22 -12.68 -7.92 3.53
N ASP A 23 -13.19 -7.35 4.63
CA ASP A 23 -14.44 -7.73 5.30
C ASP A 23 -14.51 -9.25 5.62
N VAL A 24 -13.44 -9.76 6.24
CA VAL A 24 -13.31 -11.17 6.63
C VAL A 24 -12.75 -11.31 8.04
N SER A 25 -12.83 -12.50 8.61
CA SER A 25 -12.29 -12.75 9.94
C SER A 25 -10.75 -12.77 9.95
N LYS A 26 -10.13 -12.38 11.08
CA LYS A 26 -8.68 -12.48 11.26
C LYS A 26 -8.17 -13.92 11.09
N ASP A 27 -8.96 -14.89 11.52
CA ASP A 27 -8.62 -16.31 11.41
C ASP A 27 -8.53 -16.76 9.96
N GLU A 28 -9.36 -16.23 9.06
CA GLU A 28 -9.28 -16.49 7.62
C GLU A 28 -8.01 -15.87 7.02
N ILE A 29 -7.66 -14.63 7.39
CA ILE A 29 -6.42 -13.97 6.95
C ILE A 29 -5.19 -14.77 7.38
N VAL A 30 -5.12 -15.17 8.66
CA VAL A 30 -4.03 -15.99 9.20
C VAL A 30 -3.96 -17.31 8.44
N ARG A 31 -5.11 -17.97 8.23
CA ARG A 31 -5.17 -19.24 7.52
C ARG A 31 -4.60 -19.12 6.11
N TRP A 32 -4.99 -18.10 5.34
CA TRP A 32 -4.47 -17.91 3.98
C TRP A 32 -3.00 -17.47 3.95
N CYS A 33 -2.50 -16.84 5.02
CA CYS A 33 -1.08 -16.48 5.13
C CYS A 33 -0.18 -17.69 5.46
N ASP A 34 -0.66 -18.58 6.32
CA ASP A 34 0.16 -19.65 6.91
C ASP A 34 -0.03 -21.02 6.25
N THR A 35 -1.12 -21.21 5.52
CA THR A 35 -1.42 -22.47 4.83
C THR A 35 -1.26 -22.36 3.31
N SER A 36 -1.38 -23.49 2.61
CA SER A 36 -1.46 -23.54 1.14
C SER A 36 -2.87 -23.27 0.60
N GLU A 37 -3.82 -22.94 1.47
CA GLU A 37 -5.18 -22.59 1.08
C GLU A 37 -5.20 -21.24 0.38
N ALA A 38 -5.73 -21.21 -0.84
CA ALA A 38 -5.86 -19.98 -1.60
C ALA A 38 -7.14 -19.22 -1.18
N PRO A 39 -7.07 -17.90 -0.95
CA PRO A 39 -8.25 -17.09 -0.76
C PRO A 39 -9.20 -17.17 -1.98
N PRO A 40 -10.50 -16.97 -1.79
CA PRO A 40 -11.44 -16.79 -2.88
C PRO A 40 -11.03 -15.68 -3.85
N LEU A 41 -11.43 -15.82 -5.13
CA LEU A 41 -11.03 -14.88 -6.19
C LEU A 41 -11.39 -13.41 -5.89
N HIS A 42 -12.53 -13.15 -5.25
CA HIS A 42 -12.96 -11.79 -4.93
C HIS A 42 -12.02 -11.10 -3.94
N ILE A 43 -11.39 -11.84 -3.02
CA ILE A 43 -10.38 -11.32 -2.09
C ILE A 43 -9.16 -10.83 -2.85
N TRP A 44 -8.69 -11.62 -3.82
CA TRP A 44 -7.59 -11.21 -4.71
C TRP A 44 -7.95 -9.97 -5.54
N GLN A 45 -9.18 -9.89 -6.05
CA GLN A 45 -9.64 -8.71 -6.78
C GLN A 45 -9.65 -7.44 -5.90
N CYS A 46 -10.03 -7.55 -4.63
CA CYS A 46 -9.97 -6.45 -3.67
C CYS A 46 -8.51 -5.99 -3.43
N LEU A 47 -7.58 -6.93 -3.22
CA LEU A 47 -6.16 -6.59 -3.05
C LEU A 47 -5.56 -5.91 -4.29
N VAL A 48 -5.91 -6.39 -5.49
CA VAL A 48 -5.44 -5.78 -6.75
C VAL A 48 -5.99 -4.35 -6.89
N ARG A 49 -7.27 -4.12 -6.58
CA ARG A 49 -7.85 -2.76 -6.60
C ARG A 49 -7.15 -1.83 -5.62
N MET A 50 -6.89 -2.31 -4.41
CA MET A 50 -6.17 -1.54 -3.39
C MET A 50 -4.75 -1.19 -3.83
N LEU A 51 -4.06 -2.14 -4.49
CA LEU A 51 -2.75 -1.87 -5.06
C LEU A 51 -2.79 -0.81 -6.16
N ASP A 52 -3.78 -0.88 -7.06
CA ASP A 52 -3.98 0.13 -8.10
C ASP A 52 -4.26 1.50 -7.49
N GLU A 53 -5.09 1.58 -6.45
CA GLU A 53 -5.32 2.82 -5.70
C GLU A 53 -4.02 3.37 -5.13
N ILE A 54 -3.26 2.57 -4.38
CA ILE A 54 -1.96 2.97 -3.81
C ILE A 54 -1.02 3.52 -4.89
N ARG A 55 -0.97 2.85 -6.06
CA ARG A 55 -0.14 3.29 -7.18
C ARG A 55 -0.59 4.63 -7.73
N ILE A 56 -1.89 4.81 -7.97
CA ILE A 56 -2.45 6.07 -8.48
C ILE A 56 -2.21 7.19 -7.47
N SER A 57 -2.50 6.94 -6.19
CA SER A 57 -2.27 7.91 -5.12
C SER A 57 -0.80 8.31 -5.02
N ALA A 58 0.12 7.36 -5.18
CA ALA A 58 1.55 7.62 -5.17
C ALA A 58 1.98 8.49 -6.37
N GLU A 59 1.42 8.23 -7.56
CA GLU A 59 1.70 9.03 -8.75
C GLU A 59 1.16 10.45 -8.64
N GLU A 60 -0.06 10.62 -8.13
CA GLU A 60 -0.65 11.94 -7.86
C GLU A 60 0.10 12.69 -6.77
N ALA A 61 0.51 12.01 -5.71
CA ALA A 61 1.33 12.56 -4.65
C ALA A 61 2.69 13.06 -5.19
N ALA A 62 3.35 12.27 -6.06
CA ALA A 62 4.59 12.68 -6.69
C ALA A 62 4.41 13.89 -7.63
N LYS A 63 3.30 13.96 -8.37
CA LYS A 63 2.99 15.11 -9.26
C LYS A 63 2.66 16.39 -8.48
N SER A 64 2.01 16.25 -7.34
CA SER A 64 1.58 17.39 -6.50
C SER A 64 2.67 17.87 -5.54
N ALA A 65 3.68 17.05 -5.27
CA ALA A 65 4.87 17.46 -4.55
C ALA A 65 5.59 18.54 -5.37
N ASP A 66 5.69 19.74 -4.80
CA ASP A 66 6.47 20.84 -5.38
C ASP A 66 7.96 20.43 -5.40
N LEU A 67 8.40 19.96 -6.57
CA LEU A 67 9.75 19.44 -6.81
C LEU A 67 10.83 20.53 -6.68
N ASP A 68 10.46 21.80 -6.77
CA ASP A 68 11.41 22.92 -6.76
C ASP A 68 12.02 23.18 -5.37
N GLN A 69 11.51 22.56 -4.30
CA GLN A 69 11.98 22.77 -2.92
C GLN A 69 12.33 21.47 -2.15
N LEU A 70 12.33 20.30 -2.80
CA LEU A 70 12.64 19.04 -2.13
C LEU A 70 14.15 18.77 -2.16
N GLU A 71 14.82 18.89 -1.00
CA GLU A 71 16.18 18.41 -0.83
C GLU A 71 16.21 16.90 -0.55
N ALA A 72 17.31 16.23 -0.89
CA ALA A 72 17.46 14.78 -0.69
C ALA A 72 17.28 14.35 0.78
N SER A 73 17.55 15.23 1.74
CA SER A 73 17.31 15.03 3.18
C SER A 73 15.83 15.02 3.56
N ASP A 74 14.98 15.68 2.79
CA ASP A 74 13.56 15.81 3.07
C ASP A 74 12.77 14.57 2.64
N LEU A 75 13.28 13.77 1.71
CA LEU A 75 12.67 12.51 1.25
C LEU A 75 12.32 11.54 2.41
N ASN A 76 13.05 11.61 3.54
CA ASN A 76 12.78 10.80 4.74
C ASN A 76 11.69 11.37 5.67
N ARG A 77 11.25 12.61 5.43
CA ARG A 77 10.26 13.35 6.24
C ARG A 77 9.01 13.76 5.45
N VAL A 78 8.98 13.42 4.16
CA VAL A 78 7.89 13.74 3.25
C VAL A 78 6.61 13.01 3.68
N ASN A 79 5.65 13.80 4.18
CA ASN A 79 4.27 13.37 4.38
C ASN A 79 3.47 13.77 3.15
N LEU A 80 3.16 12.79 2.30
CA LEU A 80 2.36 13.02 1.11
C LEU A 80 0.89 12.80 1.44
N THR A 81 0.06 13.68 0.92
CA THR A 81 -1.38 13.43 0.90
C THR A 81 -1.62 12.30 -0.09
N VAL A 82 -2.06 11.14 0.39
CA VAL A 82 -2.38 9.96 -0.42
C VAL A 82 -3.89 9.99 -0.70
N PRO A 83 -4.33 10.40 -1.90
CA PRO A 83 -5.76 10.47 -2.25
C PRO A 83 -6.32 9.07 -2.56
N GLY A 84 -7.35 8.62 -1.83
CA GLY A 84 -8.05 7.36 -2.09
C GLY A 84 -8.82 6.86 -0.87
N GLN A 85 -10.05 6.35 -1.03
CA GLN A 85 -10.89 6.00 0.14
C GLN A 85 -10.38 4.77 0.90
N ALA A 86 -10.00 3.68 0.22
CA ALA A 86 -9.58 2.44 0.89
C ALA A 86 -8.12 2.49 1.37
N ALA A 87 -7.22 3.11 0.59
CA ALA A 87 -5.82 3.28 0.98
C ALA A 87 -5.62 4.36 2.06
N ALA A 88 -6.48 5.39 2.14
CA ALA A 88 -6.37 6.42 3.18
C ALA A 88 -6.99 6.00 4.53
N GLU A 89 -7.68 4.87 4.60
CA GLU A 89 -8.27 4.38 5.85
C GLU A 89 -7.22 3.74 6.78
N PHE A 90 -6.16 3.16 6.20
CA PHE A 90 -5.17 2.37 6.93
C PHE A 90 -3.75 2.97 6.87
N ASP A 91 -2.96 2.77 7.92
CA ASP A 91 -1.62 3.34 8.02
C ASP A 91 -0.61 2.62 7.11
N GLY A 92 -0.78 1.31 6.93
CA GLY A 92 0.05 0.49 6.06
C GLY A 92 0.06 0.95 4.59
N PRO A 93 -1.10 0.94 3.91
CA PRO A 93 -1.28 1.47 2.56
C PRO A 93 -0.77 2.90 2.36
N LYS A 94 -0.98 3.81 3.33
CA LYS A 94 -0.40 5.18 3.28
C LYS A 94 1.12 5.17 3.21
N ARG A 95 1.76 4.36 4.06
CA ARG A 95 3.23 4.23 4.07
C ARG A 95 3.72 3.61 2.76
N ALA A 96 3.03 2.60 2.23
CA ALA A 96 3.37 1.99 0.94
C ALA A 96 3.26 3.01 -0.22
N ALA A 97 2.17 3.78 -0.27
CA ALA A 97 1.99 4.83 -1.27
C ALA A 97 3.06 5.92 -1.15
N THR A 98 3.38 6.34 0.08
CA THR A 98 4.41 7.36 0.33
C THR A 98 5.79 6.86 -0.09
N ALA A 99 6.16 5.63 0.26
CA ALA A 99 7.42 5.01 -0.16
C ALA A 99 7.52 4.90 -1.68
N MET A 100 6.42 4.54 -2.36
CA MET A 100 6.37 4.45 -3.83
C MET A 100 6.49 5.83 -4.49
N ALA A 101 5.85 6.85 -3.94
CA ALA A 101 5.97 8.22 -4.41
C ALA A 101 7.38 8.78 -4.21
N VAL A 102 7.97 8.60 -3.02
CA VAL A 102 9.37 8.98 -2.71
C VAL A 102 10.35 8.28 -3.64
N ALA A 103 10.19 6.98 -3.89
CA ALA A 103 11.04 6.24 -4.83
C ALA A 103 10.91 6.77 -6.28
N THR A 104 9.73 7.25 -6.66
CA THR A 104 9.49 7.86 -7.97
C THR A 104 10.14 9.23 -8.07
N LEU A 105 10.03 10.06 -7.03
CA LEU A 105 10.67 11.38 -6.95
C LEU A 105 12.20 11.26 -6.93
N ALA A 106 12.76 10.35 -6.15
CA ALA A 106 14.21 10.14 -6.04
C ALA A 106 14.86 9.76 -7.38
N ARG A 107 14.15 9.07 -8.29
CA ARG A 107 14.65 8.78 -9.65
C ARG A 107 14.82 10.01 -10.52
N VAL A 108 14.19 11.14 -10.19
CA VAL A 108 14.33 12.40 -10.94
C VAL A 108 15.61 13.15 -10.53
N PHE A 109 16.17 12.85 -9.34
CA PHE A 109 17.37 13.48 -8.80
C PHE A 109 18.69 12.74 -9.11
N VAL A 110 18.64 11.61 -9.83
CA VAL A 110 19.81 10.82 -10.27
C VAL A 110 19.98 10.95 -11.78
#